data_AF-A0A832U798-F1
#
_entry.id   AF-A0A832U798-F1
#
_cell.length_a   1.000
_cell.length_b   1.000
_cell.length_c   1.000
_cell.angle_alpha   90.00
_cell.angle_beta   90.00
_cell.angle_gamma   90.00
#
_symmetry.space_group_name_H-M   'P 1'
#
loop_
_entity.id
_entity.type
_entity.pdbx_description
1 polymer ?
#
loop_
_entity_poly.entity_id
_entity_poly.type
_entity_poly.pdbx_seq_one_letter_code
_entity_poly.pdbx_strand_id
1 'polypeptide(L)'
;MADPAEEPKKKPAAKEIPFASTIASLKEKIAQISEDKKMGPDLLFTNTYMASLAIADASRPEIFSFTANRKEYISSKYLTKVDTYVQKWGYSYSESLSIVAERVNNAILKSMLSRYANAIESGV
;
A
#
# COMPACT_ATOMS: atom_id res chain seq x y z
N MET A 1 -50.33 -20.12 25.52
CA MET A 1 -49.33 -20.72 24.62
C MET A 1 -49.37 -19.96 23.31
N ALA A 2 -48.23 -19.35 22.97
CA ALA A 2 -47.80 -18.80 21.69
C ALA A 2 -48.50 -17.53 21.13
N ASP A 3 -47.72 -16.45 21.16
CA ASP A 3 -47.84 -15.13 20.51
C ASP A 3 -48.17 -15.18 19.01
N PRO A 4 -48.86 -14.16 18.46
CA PRO A 4 -48.92 -13.93 17.02
C PRO A 4 -47.58 -13.33 16.53
N ALA A 5 -46.99 -13.96 15.53
CA ALA A 5 -45.73 -13.57 14.93
C ALA A 5 -45.79 -12.14 14.36
N GLU A 6 -44.94 -11.26 14.89
CA GLU A 6 -44.68 -9.90 14.39
C GLU A 6 -43.95 -9.98 13.04
N GLU A 7 -44.55 -9.41 11.99
CA GLU A 7 -43.93 -9.29 10.66
C GLU A 7 -42.70 -8.36 10.71
N PRO A 8 -41.56 -8.72 10.09
CA PRO A 8 -40.35 -7.89 10.14
C PRO A 8 -40.50 -6.62 9.28
N LYS A 9 -40.46 -5.47 9.95
CA LYS A 9 -40.46 -4.12 9.35
C LYS A 9 -39.34 -3.96 8.31
N LYS A 10 -39.73 -3.77 7.04
CA LYS A 10 -38.86 -3.36 5.93
C LYS A 10 -38.14 -2.04 6.26
N LYS A 11 -36.81 -2.06 6.39
CA LYS A 11 -35.97 -0.87 6.51
C LYS A 11 -36.05 -0.04 5.22
N PRO A 12 -36.23 1.30 5.30
CA PRO A 12 -36.34 2.14 4.10
C PRO A 12 -34.99 2.22 3.38
N ALA A 13 -35.01 2.02 2.07
CA ALA A 13 -33.86 2.12 1.19
C ALA A 13 -33.23 3.52 1.30
N ALA A 14 -31.96 3.57 1.69
CA ALA A 14 -31.18 4.79 1.76
C ALA A 14 -31.10 5.39 0.35
N LYS A 15 -31.68 6.59 0.16
CA LYS A 15 -31.57 7.36 -1.08
C LYS A 15 -30.10 7.71 -1.32
N GLU A 16 -29.53 7.17 -2.39
CA GLU A 16 -28.19 7.55 -2.86
C GLU A 16 -28.20 9.02 -3.30
N ILE A 17 -27.29 9.83 -2.75
CA ILE A 17 -27.18 11.26 -3.08
C ILE A 17 -26.56 11.36 -4.49
N PRO A 18 -27.20 12.06 -5.46
CA PRO A 18 -26.87 11.97 -6.89
C PRO A 18 -25.48 12.49 -7.32
N PHE A 19 -24.61 12.87 -6.39
CA PHE A 19 -23.23 13.32 -6.67
C PHE A 19 -22.21 12.86 -5.62
N ALA A 20 -22.59 11.96 -4.70
CA ALA A 20 -21.69 11.47 -3.65
C ALA A 20 -20.46 10.76 -4.23
N SER A 21 -20.63 9.99 -5.31
CA SER A 21 -19.55 9.31 -6.02
C SER A 21 -18.55 10.29 -6.66
N THR A 22 -19.05 11.37 -7.27
CA THR A 22 -18.21 12.40 -7.91
C THR A 22 -17.38 13.16 -6.88
N ILE A 23 -17.98 13.57 -5.76
CA ILE A 23 -17.28 14.28 -4.67
C ILE A 23 -16.23 13.37 -4.02
N ALA A 24 -16.55 12.09 -3.81
CA ALA A 24 -15.61 11.10 -3.28
C ALA A 24 -14.39 10.93 -4.20
N SER A 25 -14.62 10.76 -5.51
CA SER A 25 -13.54 10.60 -6.50
C SER A 25 -12.62 11.84 -6.57
N LEU A 26 -13.17 13.05 -6.41
CA LEU A 26 -12.37 14.27 -6.40
C LEU A 26 -11.49 14.36 -5.14
N LYS A 27 -12.04 13.98 -3.98
CA LYS A 27 -11.31 13.94 -2.71
C LYS A 27 -10.16 12.94 -2.77
N GLU A 28 -10.36 11.76 -3.36
CA GLU A 28 -9.31 10.75 -3.57
C GLU A 28 -8.19 11.27 -4.48
N LYS A 29 -8.53 11.96 -5.59
CA LYS A 29 -7.53 12.55 -6.48
C LYS A 29 -6.72 13.64 -5.77
N ILE A 30 -7.35 14.51 -4.99
CA ILE A 30 -6.64 15.55 -4.22
C ILE A 30 -5.74 14.91 -3.14
N ALA A 31 -6.22 13.86 -2.47
CA ALA A 31 -5.42 13.12 -1.50
C ALA A 31 -4.20 12.47 -2.18
N GLN A 32 -4.39 11.87 -3.35
CA GLN A 32 -3.31 11.28 -4.13
C GLN A 32 -2.26 12.33 -4.54
N ILE A 33 -2.68 13.51 -5.00
CA ILE A 33 -1.75 14.59 -5.37
C ILE A 33 -0.96 15.10 -4.15
N SER A 34 -1.63 15.25 -3.00
CA SER A 34 -1.00 15.66 -1.75
C SER A 34 0.04 14.63 -1.27
N GLU A 35 -0.31 13.36 -1.41
CA GLU A 35 0.58 12.24 -1.13
C GLU A 35 1.78 12.23 -2.08
N ASP A 36 1.54 12.42 -3.37
CA ASP A 36 2.58 12.41 -4.40
C ASP A 36 3.63 13.50 -4.16
N LYS A 37 3.21 14.67 -3.66
CA LYS A 37 4.12 15.77 -3.33
C LYS A 37 5.04 15.44 -2.14
N LYS A 38 4.56 14.65 -1.18
CA LYS A 38 5.33 14.25 0.01
C LYS A 38 6.17 12.99 -0.23
N MET A 39 5.91 12.27 -1.33
CA MET A 39 6.55 10.99 -1.65
C MET A 39 8.07 11.11 -1.78
N GLY A 40 8.60 12.16 -2.42
CA GLY A 40 10.06 12.31 -2.64
C GLY A 40 10.88 12.24 -1.34
N PRO A 41 10.64 13.16 -0.37
CA PRO A 41 11.31 13.11 0.93
C PRO A 41 11.02 11.82 1.71
N ASP A 42 9.79 11.31 1.67
CA ASP A 42 9.39 10.07 2.35
C ASP A 42 10.20 8.85 1.87
N LEU A 43 10.40 8.72 0.56
CA LEU A 43 11.19 7.64 -0.03
C LEU A 43 12.68 7.75 0.35
N LEU A 44 13.21 8.97 0.48
CA LEU A 44 14.58 9.16 0.94
C LEU A 44 14.74 8.61 2.37
N PHE A 45 13.81 8.94 3.28
CA PHE A 45 13.84 8.42 4.65
C PHE A 45 13.67 6.90 4.69
N THR A 46 12.74 6.37 3.90
CA THR A 46 12.48 4.93 3.81
C THR A 46 13.69 4.16 3.28
N ASN A 47 14.33 4.65 2.22
CA ASN A 47 15.55 4.07 1.68
C ASN A 47 16.70 4.14 2.69
N THR A 48 16.84 5.26 3.40
CA THR A 48 17.86 5.42 4.44
C THR A 48 17.62 4.44 5.58
N TYR A 49 16.36 4.22 5.97
CA TYR A 49 16.00 3.24 6.99
C TYR A 49 16.32 1.81 6.54
N MET A 50 15.95 1.42 5.32
CA MET A 50 16.30 0.11 4.75
C MET A 50 17.83 -0.09 4.68
N ALA A 51 18.57 0.94 4.29
CA ALA A 51 20.04 0.90 4.27
C ALA A 51 20.64 0.73 5.68
N SER A 52 20.12 1.45 6.68
CA SER A 52 20.55 1.29 8.08
C SER A 52 20.29 -0.13 8.61
N LEU A 53 19.16 -0.75 8.23
CA LEU A 53 18.88 -2.14 8.58
C LEU A 53 19.84 -3.11 7.88
N ALA A 54 20.17 -2.86 6.61
CA ALA A 54 21.16 -3.65 5.90
C ALA A 54 22.57 -3.54 6.52
N ILE A 55 22.97 -2.33 6.96
CA ILE A 55 24.23 -2.12 7.68
C ILE A 55 24.22 -2.85 9.04
N ALA A 56 23.05 -2.99 9.66
CA ALA A 56 22.86 -3.75 10.89
C ALA A 56 22.75 -5.28 10.66
N ASP A 57 23.07 -5.76 9.45
CA ASP A 57 23.05 -7.18 9.05
C ASP A 57 21.66 -7.83 9.15
N ALA A 58 20.59 -7.03 9.04
CA ALA A 58 19.24 -7.56 8.94
C ALA A 58 19.05 -8.32 7.61
N SER A 59 18.41 -9.48 7.68
CA SER A 59 18.10 -10.25 6.48
C SER A 59 17.10 -9.52 5.58
N ARG A 60 17.10 -9.82 4.28
CA ARG A 60 16.14 -9.22 3.33
C ARG A 60 14.68 -9.32 3.82
N PRO A 61 14.19 -10.46 4.34
CA PRO A 61 12.83 -10.53 4.89
C PRO A 61 12.59 -9.61 6.08
N GLU A 62 13.57 -9.47 6.97
CA GLU A 62 13.47 -8.56 8.10
C GLU A 62 13.46 -7.10 7.64
N ILE A 63 14.30 -6.72 6.68
CA ILE A 63 14.31 -5.36 6.11
C ILE A 63 12.92 -4.99 5.58
N PHE A 64 12.32 -5.87 4.77
CA PHE A 64 11.00 -5.61 4.20
C PHE A 64 9.90 -5.59 5.26
N SER A 65 9.91 -6.52 6.21
CA SER A 65 8.93 -6.59 7.30
C SER A 65 9.01 -5.37 8.24
N PHE A 66 10.21 -4.97 8.66
CA PHE A 66 10.41 -3.79 9.51
C PHE A 66 10.01 -2.51 8.80
N THR A 67 10.35 -2.38 7.51
CA THR A 67 9.99 -1.21 6.72
C THR A 67 8.48 -1.15 6.43
N ALA A 68 7.83 -2.29 6.19
CA ALA A 68 6.38 -2.36 6.04
C ALA A 68 5.63 -1.95 7.32
N ASN A 69 6.16 -2.30 8.50
CA ASN A 69 5.53 -2.00 9.79
C ASN A 69 5.70 -0.54 10.25
N ARG A 70 6.57 0.25 9.61
CA ARG A 70 6.79 1.68 9.91
C ARG A 70 5.64 2.54 9.41
N LYS A 71 4.69 2.89 10.28
CA LYS A 71 3.51 3.71 9.90
C LYS A 71 3.83 5.19 9.72
N GLU A 72 5.05 5.62 10.07
CA GLU A 72 5.51 6.99 9.93
C GLU A 72 5.74 7.39 8.46
N TYR A 73 6.04 6.41 7.60
CA TYR A 73 6.27 6.65 6.18
C TYR A 73 5.02 6.37 5.34
N ILE A 74 4.77 7.26 4.38
CA ILE A 74 3.69 7.13 3.40
C ILE A 74 3.94 5.92 2.50
N SER A 75 5.19 5.69 2.12
CA SER A 75 5.60 4.60 1.24
C SER A 75 5.45 3.21 1.86
N SER A 76 5.38 3.10 3.19
CA SER A 76 5.20 1.83 3.92
C SER A 76 3.94 1.08 3.53
N LYS A 77 2.87 1.78 3.13
CA LYS A 77 1.64 1.12 2.67
C LYS A 77 1.86 0.31 1.39
N TYR A 78 2.81 0.70 0.55
CA TYR A 78 3.16 -0.02 -0.67
C TYR A 78 4.13 -1.17 -0.34
N LEU A 79 5.09 -0.94 0.55
CA LEU A 79 5.99 -2.00 1.03
C LEU A 79 5.26 -3.08 1.82
N THR A 80 4.18 -2.74 2.54
CA THR A 80 3.29 -3.71 3.18
C THR A 80 2.64 -4.63 2.15
N LYS A 81 2.28 -4.13 0.97
CA LYS A 81 1.73 -4.96 -0.12
C LYS A 81 2.80 -5.92 -0.64
N VAL A 82 4.02 -5.43 -0.83
CA VAL A 82 5.17 -6.26 -1.24
C VAL A 82 5.40 -7.37 -0.23
N ASP A 83 5.52 -7.03 1.06
CA ASP A 83 5.72 -8.01 2.14
C ASP A 83 4.56 -9.01 2.22
N THR A 84 3.32 -8.55 2.03
CA THR A 84 2.15 -9.44 1.97
C THR A 84 2.22 -10.43 0.81
N TYR A 85 2.64 -10.00 -0.39
CA TYR A 85 2.80 -10.89 -1.54
C TYR A 85 3.87 -11.95 -1.30
N VAL A 86 4.98 -11.57 -0.68
CA VAL A 86 6.03 -12.53 -0.35
C VAL A 86 5.57 -13.49 0.74
N GLN A 87 5.11 -12.98 1.88
CA GLN A 87 4.82 -13.79 3.07
C GLN A 87 3.56 -14.66 2.93
N LYS A 88 2.49 -14.13 2.33
CA LYS A 88 1.20 -14.85 2.27
C LYS A 88 0.97 -15.60 0.96
N TRP A 89 1.61 -15.19 -0.13
CA TRP A 89 1.34 -15.73 -1.47
C TRP A 89 2.56 -16.43 -2.07
N GLY A 90 3.74 -16.36 -1.43
CA GLY A 90 4.94 -17.05 -1.88
C GLY A 90 5.60 -16.44 -3.11
N TYR A 91 5.25 -15.20 -3.47
CA TYR A 91 5.91 -14.51 -4.57
C TYR A 91 7.36 -14.15 -4.21
N SER A 92 8.21 -14.03 -5.22
CA SER A 92 9.55 -13.49 -5.02
C SER A 92 9.50 -11.98 -4.70
N TYR A 93 10.55 -11.45 -4.07
CA TYR A 93 10.63 -10.00 -3.80
C TYR A 93 10.64 -9.18 -5.09
N SER A 94 11.37 -9.61 -6.12
CA SER A 94 11.43 -8.91 -7.42
C SER A 94 10.05 -8.85 -8.08
N GLU A 95 9.35 -9.98 -8.15
CA GLU A 95 8.00 -10.05 -8.72
C GLU A 95 7.00 -9.21 -7.91
N SER A 96 7.03 -9.31 -6.58
CA SER A 96 6.16 -8.53 -5.70
C SER A 96 6.37 -7.02 -5.85
N LEU A 97 7.63 -6.59 -5.99
CA LEU A 97 7.98 -5.19 -6.24
C LEU A 97 7.47 -4.72 -7.60
N SER A 98 7.62 -5.53 -8.65
CA SER A 98 7.11 -5.24 -9.99
C SER A 98 5.58 -5.10 -10.01
N ILE A 99 4.87 -6.04 -9.40
CA ILE A 99 3.39 -6.01 -9.29
C ILE A 99 2.92 -4.72 -8.60
N VAL A 100 3.60 -4.32 -7.51
CA VAL A 100 3.24 -3.09 -6.80
C VAL A 100 3.61 -1.87 -7.62
N ALA A 101 4.77 -1.85 -8.28
CA ALA A 101 5.23 -0.74 -9.13
C ALA A 101 4.24 -0.42 -10.26
N GLU A 102 3.66 -1.44 -10.91
CA GLU A 102 2.67 -1.26 -11.98
C GLU A 102 1.38 -0.60 -11.50
N ARG A 103 1.03 -0.78 -10.23
CA ARG A 103 -0.22 -0.28 -9.62
C ARG A 103 -0.07 1.08 -8.94
N VAL A 104 1.15 1.64 -8.92
CA VAL A 104 1.43 2.94 -8.31
C VAL A 104 1.31 4.05 -9.36
N ASN A 105 0.56 5.10 -9.05
CA ASN A 105 0.42 6.29 -9.90
C ASN A 105 1.64 7.22 -9.81
N ASN A 106 2.31 7.25 -8.66
CA ASN A 106 3.47 8.10 -8.43
C ASN A 106 4.70 7.61 -9.22
N ALA A 107 5.19 8.43 -10.14
CA ALA A 107 6.32 8.07 -11.00
C ALA A 107 7.63 7.79 -10.23
N ILE A 108 7.89 8.52 -9.14
CA ILE A 108 9.12 8.37 -8.34
C ILE A 108 9.09 7.05 -7.57
N LEU A 109 7.99 6.76 -6.89
CA LEU A 109 7.82 5.50 -6.17
C LEU A 109 7.82 4.31 -7.14
N LYS A 110 7.13 4.41 -8.28
CA LYS A 110 7.16 3.39 -9.33
C LYS A 110 8.59 3.11 -9.81
N SER A 111 9.35 4.17 -10.09
CA SER A 111 10.76 4.06 -10.49
C SER A 111 11.60 3.38 -9.40
N MET A 112 11.44 3.78 -8.13
CA MET A 112 12.15 3.17 -7.01
C MET A 112 11.85 1.66 -6.88
N LEU A 113 10.58 1.28 -6.88
CA LEU A 113 10.17 -0.12 -6.75
C LEU A 113 10.68 -0.96 -7.93
N SER A 114 10.61 -0.42 -9.15
CA SER A 114 11.15 -1.09 -10.35
C SER A 114 12.66 -1.28 -10.26
N ARG A 115 13.39 -0.29 -9.74
CA ARG A 115 14.84 -0.40 -9.53
C ARG A 115 15.18 -1.46 -8.48
N TYR A 116 14.41 -1.55 -7.40
CA TYR A 116 14.59 -2.62 -6.41
C TYR A 116 14.29 -3.99 -7.00
N ALA A 117 13.22 -4.11 -7.80
CA ALA A 117 12.88 -5.36 -8.47
C ALA A 117 14.04 -5.84 -9.35
N ASN A 118 14.54 -4.94 -10.20
CA ASN A 118 15.66 -5.23 -11.11
C ASN A 118 16.97 -5.54 -10.35
N ALA A 119 17.26 -4.82 -9.26
CA ALA A 119 18.45 -5.10 -8.44
C ALA A 119 18.39 -6.50 -7.83
N ILE A 120 17.24 -6.87 -7.25
CA ILE A 120 17.04 -8.19 -6.64
C ILE A 120 17.08 -9.30 -7.70
N GLU A 121 16.48 -9.08 -8.87
CA GLU A 121 16.47 -10.05 -9.97
C GLU A 121 17.86 -10.26 -10.56
N SER A 122 18.65 -9.19 -10.69
CA SER A 122 20.04 -9.27 -11.16
C SER A 122 21.03 -9.83 -10.12
N GLY A 123 20.57 -10.07 -8.88
CA GLY A 123 21.40 -10.62 -7.81
C GLY A 123 22.40 -9.63 -7.23
N VAL A 124 22.19 -8.33 -7.44
CA VAL A 124 23.02 -7.23 -6.93
C VAL A 124 22.56 -6.78 -5.54
#